data_AF-A0A2V7VB85-F1
#
_entry.id   AF-A0A2V7VB85-F1
#
_cell.length_a   1.000
_cell.length_b   1.000
_cell.length_c   1.000
_cell.angle_alpha   90.00
_cell.angle_beta   90.00
_cell.angle_gamma   90.00
#
_symmetry.space_group_name_H-M   'P 1'
#
loop_
_entity.id
_entity.type
_entity.pdbx_description
1 polymer ?
#
loop_
_entity_poly.entity_id
_entity_poly.type
_entity_poly.pdbx_seq_one_letter_code
_entity_poly.pdbx_strand_id
1 'polypeptide(L)' 'TRSFASFSAAADEAAVSRLYGGIHFRAANEDGQAAGILIGDWAFTNYMQPKGDRSRK' A
#
# COMPACT_ATOMS: atom_id res chain seq x y z
N THR A 1 10.03 19.18 -8.65
CA THR A 1 9.31 18.17 -7.83
C THR A 1 8.97 16.98 -8.71
N ARG A 2 8.66 15.81 -8.12
CA ARG A 2 8.13 14.65 -8.86
C ARG A 2 6.61 14.58 -8.67
N SER A 3 5.90 14.02 -9.65
CA SER A 3 4.45 13.81 -9.62
C SER A 3 4.13 12.39 -10.05
N PHE A 4 3.08 11.82 -9.46
CA PHE A 4 2.58 10.48 -9.78
C PHE A 4 1.11 10.56 -10.18
N ALA A 5 0.71 9.73 -11.15
CA ALA A 5 -0.66 9.69 -11.63
C ALA A 5 -1.65 9.08 -10.61
N SER A 6 -1.14 8.27 -9.66
CA SER A 6 -1.92 7.63 -8.61
C SER A 6 -1.02 7.17 -7.45
N PHE A 7 -1.63 6.80 -6.33
CA PHE A 7 -0.91 6.14 -5.24
C PHE A 7 -0.31 4.79 -5.66
N SER A 8 -0.98 4.04 -6.53
CA SER A 8 -0.45 2.79 -7.09
C SER A 8 0.82 3.04 -7.90
N ALA A 9 0.84 4.06 -8.76
CA ALA A 9 2.04 4.41 -9.52
C ALA A 9 3.21 4.82 -8.63
N ALA A 10 2.92 5.51 -7.51
CA ALA A 10 3.94 5.83 -6.51
C ALA A 10 4.46 4.57 -5.78
N ALA A 11 3.57 3.62 -5.46
CA ALA A 11 3.94 2.35 -4.83
C ALA A 11 4.80 1.47 -5.77
N ASP A 12 4.47 1.42 -7.05
CA ASP A 12 5.26 0.70 -8.07
C ASP A 12 6.68 1.28 -8.19
N GLU A 13 6.82 2.61 -8.26
CA GLU A 13 8.14 3.25 -8.27
C GLU A 13 8.91 2.97 -6.97
N ALA A 14 8.23 3.00 -5.82
CA ALA A 14 8.86 2.69 -4.54
C ALA A 14 9.36 1.24 -4.48
N ALA A 15 8.60 0.26 -5.00
CA ALA A 15 9.03 -1.13 -5.07
C ALA A 15 10.26 -1.31 -5.97
N VAL A 16 10.25 -0.74 -7.18
CA VAL A 16 11.38 -0.83 -8.12
C VAL A 16 12.62 -0.09 -7.59
N SER A 17 12.45 0.98 -6.81
CA SER A 17 13.59 1.71 -6.22
C SER A 17 14.54 0.82 -5.42
N ARG A 18 14.02 -0.25 -4.80
CA ARG A 18 14.79 -1.20 -3.98
C ARG A 18 15.70 -2.09 -4.83
N LEU A 19 15.28 -2.39 -6.05
CA LEU A 19 16.09 -3.08 -7.04
C LEU A 19 17.23 -2.16 -7.52
N TYR A 20 16.93 -0.90 -7.84
CA TYR A 20 17.94 0.07 -8.24
C TYR A 20 18.94 0.39 -7.12
N GLY A 21 18.51 0.34 -5.86
CA GLY A 21 19.38 0.45 -4.70
C GLY A 21 20.23 -0.80 -4.44
N GLY A 22 20.01 -1.91 -5.15
CA GLY A 22 20.77 -3.15 -4.96
C GLY A 22 20.51 -3.86 -3.64
N ILE A 23 19.38 -3.57 -2.97
CA ILE A 23 19.07 -4.04 -1.61
C ILE A 23 17.92 -5.06 -1.55
N HIS A 24 17.20 -5.28 -2.66
CA HIS A 24 16.21 -6.34 -2.78
C HIS A 24 16.22 -6.96 -4.18
N PHE A 25 16.00 -8.28 -4.27
CA PHE A 25 15.72 -8.96 -5.53
C PHE A 25 14.33 -8.60 -6.06
N ARG A 26 14.13 -8.70 -7.39
CA ARG A 26 12.84 -8.40 -8.04
C ARG A 26 11.68 -9.20 -7.42
N ALA A 27 11.85 -10.51 -7.24
CA ALA A 27 10.82 -11.37 -6.65
C ALA A 27 10.42 -10.90 -5.23
N ALA A 28 11.39 -10.48 -4.41
CA ALA A 28 11.10 -9.97 -3.07
C ALA A 28 10.30 -8.66 -3.09
N ASN A 29 10.50 -7.81 -4.10
CA ASN A 29 9.71 -6.60 -4.27
C ASN A 29 8.26 -6.93 -4.70
N GLU A 30 8.09 -7.86 -5.64
CA GLU A 30 6.77 -8.31 -6.12
C GLU A 30 5.96 -8.95 -4.98
N ASP A 31 6.56 -9.89 -4.25
CA ASP A 31 5.94 -10.55 -3.09
C ASP A 31 5.61 -9.55 -1.98
N GLY A 32 6.53 -8.63 -1.67
CA GLY A 32 6.34 -7.60 -0.66
C GLY A 32 5.23 -6.62 -1.02
N GLN A 33 5.11 -6.26 -2.31
CA GLN A 33 4.03 -5.41 -2.80
C GLN A 33 2.67 -6.12 -2.71
N ALA A 34 2.59 -7.38 -3.13
CA ALA A 34 1.38 -8.19 -3.01
C ALA A 34 0.92 -8.32 -1.54
N ALA A 35 1.85 -8.61 -0.63
CA ALA A 35 1.55 -8.67 0.80
C ALA A 35 1.08 -7.32 1.36
N GLY A 36 1.71 -6.21 0.96
CA GLY A 36 1.34 -4.86 1.39
C GLY A 36 -0.10 -4.48 0.99
N ILE A 37 -0.53 -4.85 -0.22
CA ILE A 37 -1.91 -4.63 -0.69
C ILE A 37 -2.90 -5.37 0.21
N LEU A 38 -2.66 -6.65 0.49
CA LEU A 38 -3.53 -7.47 1.33
C LEU A 38 -3.63 -6.92 2.77
N ILE A 39 -2.52 -6.44 3.34
CA ILE A 39 -2.51 -5.80 4.66
C ILE A 39 -3.34 -4.52 4.64
N GLY A 40 -3.19 -3.70 3.59
CA GLY A 40 -3.97 -2.46 3.42
C GLY A 40 -5.47 -2.72 3.35
N ASP A 41 -5.88 -3.69 2.53
CA ASP A 41 -7.29 -4.09 2.38
C ASP A 41 -7.87 -4.60 3.71
N TRP A 42 -7.10 -5.44 4.43
CA TRP A 42 -7.50 -5.94 5.73
C TRP A 42 -7.63 -4.79 6.75
N ALA A 43 -6.67 -3.88 6.82
CA ALA A 43 -6.70 -2.75 7.75
C ALA A 43 -7.90 -1.83 7.46
N PHE A 44 -8.16 -1.52 6.19
CA PHE A 44 -9.30 -0.70 5.79
C PHE A 44 -10.63 -1.35 6.19
N THR A 45 -10.77 -2.64 5.87
CA THR A 45 -11.98 -3.42 6.18
C THR A 45 -12.25 -3.52 7.68
N ASN A 46 -11.22 -3.60 8.52
CA ASN A 46 -11.41 -3.84 9.95
C ASN A 46 -11.41 -2.56 10.81
N TYR A 47 -10.68 -1.52 10.41
CA TYR A 47 -10.43 -0.35 11.25
C TYR A 47 -10.87 0.98 10.64
N MET A 48 -11.12 1.06 9.33
CA MET A 48 -11.65 2.26 8.68
C MET A 48 -13.16 2.19 8.48
N GLN A 49 -13.86 1.59 9.45
CA GLN A 49 -15.31 1.52 9.43
C GLN A 49 -15.94 2.83 9.93
N PRO A 50 -17.08 3.25 9.38
CA PRO A 50 -17.80 4.40 9.89
C PRO A 50 -18.09 4.25 11.38
N LYS A 51 -17.88 5.31 12.15
CA LYS A 51 -18.32 5.35 13.54
C LYS A 51 -19.84 5.19 13.53
N GLY A 52 -20.34 4.07 14.04
CA GLY A 52 -21.78 3.81 14.12
C GLY A 52 -22.51 5.01 14.74
N ASP A 53 -23.64 5.38 14.15
CA ASP A 53 -24.42 6.54 14.57
C ASP A 53 -25.05 6.28 15.95
N ARG A 54 -24.32 6.65 17.01
CA ARG A 54 -24.78 6.58 18.39
C ARG A 54 -25.66 7.77 18.77
N SER A 55 -26.00 8.68 17.84
CA SER A 55 -26.82 9.86 18.13
C SER A 55 -28.33 9.56 18.20
N ARG A 56 -28.77 8.35 17.86
CA ARG A 56 -30.17 7.91 18.01
C ARG A 56 -30.34 7.01 19.24
N LYS A 57 -30.26 7.60 20.42
CA LYS A 57 -30.90 7.08 21.64
C LYS A 57 -31.47 8.24 22.44
#